data_AF-A0A357A158-F1
#
_entry.id   AF-A0A357A158-F1
#
_cell.length_a   1.000
_cell.length_b   1.000
_cell.length_c   1.000
_cell.angle_alpha   90.00
_cell.angle_beta   90.00
_cell.angle_gamma   90.00
#
_symmetry.space_group_name_H-M   'P 1'
#
loop_
_entity.id
_entity.type
_entity.pdbx_description
1 polymer ?
#
loop_
_entity_poly.entity_id
_entity_poly.type
_entity_poly.pdbx_seq_one_letter_code
_entity_poly.pdbx_strand_id
1 'polypeptide(L)'
;GIGNGLFNSPNTSAIMGTVGPEQRGIAAGTRTMLLNTGNVFSVGTVLALVAATVPPSVMLAIFSGEPTAVNAQALSHFIHGLDLAFGFMALMAVASAVLSALRGQESKRAVTQTQAVSR
;
A
#
# COMPACT_ATOMS: atom_id res chain seq x y z
N GLY A 1 -3.76 10.66 -7.15
CA GLY A 1 -3.63 11.18 -8.53
C GLY A 1 -3.07 10.11 -9.45
N ILE A 2 -2.92 10.40 -10.74
CA ILE A 2 -2.47 9.55 -11.88
C ILE A 2 -2.21 8.06 -11.61
N GLY A 3 -1.20 7.69 -10.78
CA GLY A 3 -0.91 6.29 -10.45
C GLY A 3 -2.11 5.51 -9.89
N ASN A 4 -2.93 6.13 -9.04
CA ASN A 4 -4.14 5.48 -8.53
C ASN A 4 -5.11 5.13 -9.67
N GLY A 5 -5.25 5.99 -10.69
CA GLY A 5 -6.08 5.71 -11.88
C GLY A 5 -5.48 4.62 -12.78
N LEU A 6 -4.18 4.70 -13.07
CA LEU A 6 -3.45 3.74 -13.91
C LEU A 6 -3.46 2.31 -13.33
N PHE A 7 -3.49 2.17 -12.00
CA PHE A 7 -3.49 0.86 -11.35
C PHE A 7 -4.88 0.41 -10.88
N ASN A 8 -5.70 1.28 -10.28
CA ASN A 8 -6.98 0.83 -9.72
C ASN A 8 -8.02 0.49 -10.77
N SER A 9 -8.11 1.24 -11.88
CA SER A 9 -9.11 0.98 -12.91
C SER A 9 -8.87 -0.40 -13.57
N PRO A 10 -7.68 -0.71 -14.12
CA PRO A 10 -7.41 -2.04 -14.68
C PRO A 10 -7.52 -3.17 -13.64
N ASN A 11 -7.03 -2.97 -12.41
CA ASN A 11 -7.10 -3.98 -11.36
C ASN A 11 -8.56 -4.31 -10.97
N THR A 12 -9.41 -3.29 -10.83
CA THR A 12 -10.83 -3.49 -10.52
C THR A 12 -11.55 -4.19 -11.67
N SER A 13 -11.31 -3.78 -12.92
CA SER A 13 -11.89 -4.44 -14.10
C SER A 13 -11.45 -5.89 -14.23
N ALA A 14 -10.18 -6.22 -13.93
CA ALA A 14 -9.70 -7.60 -13.96
C ALA A 14 -10.41 -8.48 -12.92
N ILE A 15 -10.52 -8.01 -11.67
CA ILE A 15 -11.22 -8.75 -10.61
C ILE A 15 -12.71 -8.92 -10.95
N MET A 16 -13.38 -7.82 -11.34
CA MET A 16 -14.82 -7.84 -11.64
C MET A 16 -15.16 -8.59 -12.92
N GLY A 17 -14.23 -8.67 -13.87
CA GLY A 17 -14.36 -9.44 -15.10
C GLY A 17 -14.30 -10.95 -14.88
N THR A 18 -13.70 -11.41 -13.78
CA THR A 18 -13.57 -12.85 -13.46
C THR A 18 -14.70 -13.44 -12.62
N VAL A 19 -15.63 -12.61 -12.11
CA VAL A 19 -16.70 -13.04 -11.20
C VAL A 19 -18.09 -12.87 -11.82
N GLY A 20 -18.98 -13.83 -11.55
CA GLY A 20 -20.39 -13.79 -11.98
C GLY A 20 -21.14 -12.58 -11.39
N PRO A 21 -22.19 -12.06 -12.06
CA PRO A 21 -22.94 -10.89 -11.61
C PRO A 21 -23.42 -10.99 -10.16
N GLU A 22 -23.88 -12.17 -9.73
CA GLU A 22 -24.36 -12.42 -8.38
C GLU A 22 -23.27 -12.40 -7.30
N GLN A 23 -21.99 -12.59 -7.68
CA GLN A 23 -20.85 -12.63 -6.76
C GLN A 23 -20.06 -11.31 -6.70
N ARG A 24 -20.40 -10.33 -7.53
CA ARG A 24 -19.69 -9.03 -7.59
C ARG A 24 -19.72 -8.29 -6.25
N GLY A 25 -20.79 -8.42 -5.47
CA GLY A 25 -20.88 -7.84 -4.13
C GLY A 25 -19.81 -8.40 -3.19
N ILE A 26 -19.62 -9.72 -3.20
CA ILE A 26 -18.59 -10.40 -2.40
C ILE A 26 -17.20 -9.97 -2.87
N ALA A 27 -16.95 -9.98 -4.18
CA ALA A 27 -15.66 -9.56 -4.74
C ALA A 27 -15.31 -8.11 -4.40
N ALA A 28 -16.29 -7.20 -4.46
CA ALA A 28 -16.11 -5.79 -4.14
C ALA A 28 -15.85 -5.60 -2.64
N GLY A 29 -16.58 -6.34 -1.79
CA GLY A 29 -16.39 -6.37 -0.35
C GLY A 29 -14.99 -6.85 0.03
N THR A 30 -14.55 -8.00 -0.49
CA THR A 30 -13.21 -8.55 -0.25
C THR A 30 -12.12 -7.59 -0.71
N ARG A 31 -12.27 -6.97 -1.88
CA ARG A 31 -11.32 -5.96 -2.38
C ARG A 31 -11.24 -4.75 -1.43
N THR A 32 -12.38 -4.25 -0.97
CA THR A 32 -12.44 -3.10 -0.07
C THR A 32 -11.82 -3.43 1.29
N MET A 33 -12.10 -4.62 1.83
CA MET A 33 -11.48 -5.11 3.04
C MET A 33 -9.96 -5.13 2.91
N LEU A 34 -9.42 -5.73 1.84
CA LEU A 34 -7.98 -5.78 1.59
C LEU A 34 -7.35 -4.38 1.50
N LEU A 35 -8.01 -3.43 0.84
CA LEU A 35 -7.52 -2.05 0.75
C LEU A 35 -7.50 -1.37 2.12
N ASN A 36 -8.55 -1.52 2.91
CA ASN A 36 -8.62 -0.96 4.25
C ASN A 36 -7.57 -1.59 5.17
N THR A 37 -7.37 -2.91 5.10
CA THR A 37 -6.30 -3.62 5.83
C THR A 37 -4.93 -3.09 5.44
N GLY A 38 -4.66 -2.89 4.14
CA GLY A 38 -3.42 -2.29 3.66
C GLY A 38 -3.17 -0.89 4.21
N ASN A 39 -4.22 -0.05 4.29
CA ASN A 39 -4.12 1.28 4.89
C ASN A 39 -3.78 1.22 6.38
N VAL A 40 -4.45 0.37 7.16
CA VAL A 40 -4.19 0.21 8.60
C VAL A 40 -2.77 -0.33 8.83
N PHE A 41 -2.36 -1.33 8.04
CA PHE A 41 -1.01 -1.88 8.12
C PHE A 41 0.07 -0.83 7.81
N SER A 42 -0.16 0.00 6.80
CA SER A 42 0.74 1.11 6.43
C SER A 42 0.93 2.08 7.59
N VAL A 43 -0.16 2.60 8.16
CA VAL A 43 -0.12 3.53 9.30
C VAL A 43 0.55 2.90 10.52
N GLY A 44 0.21 1.65 10.83
CA GLY A 44 0.81 0.90 11.93
C GLY A 44 2.31 0.69 11.76
N THR A 45 2.77 0.41 10.54
CA THR A 45 4.19 0.19 10.23
C THR A 45 5.01 1.48 10.39
N VAL A 46 4.49 2.62 9.92
CA VAL A 46 5.16 3.92 10.13
C VAL A 46 5.32 4.19 11.62
N LEU A 47 4.24 4.05 12.38
CA LEU A 47 4.26 4.30 13.82
C LEU A 47 5.23 3.36 14.53
N ALA A 48 5.23 2.07 14.18
CA ALA A 48 6.13 1.08 14.77
C ALA A 48 7.60 1.38 14.47
N LEU A 49 7.95 1.73 13.23
CA LEU A 49 9.33 2.03 12.85
C LEU A 49 9.84 3.31 13.51
N VAL A 50 9.02 4.37 13.52
CA VAL A 50 9.38 5.61 14.22
C VAL A 50 9.54 5.39 15.72
N ALA A 51 8.63 4.64 16.34
CA ALA A 51 8.73 4.31 17.77
C ALA A 51 9.96 3.44 18.09
N ALA A 52 10.39 2.58 17.15
CA ALA A 52 11.57 1.75 17.32
C ALA A 52 12.89 2.53 17.21
N THR A 53 12.93 3.65 16.48
CA THR A 53 14.16 4.44 16.32
C THR A 53 14.31 5.57 17.34
N VAL A 54 13.23 6.02 17.96
CA VAL A 54 13.25 7.11 18.95
C VAL A 54 13.54 6.56 20.35
N PRO A 55 14.56 7.07 21.06
CA PRO A 55 14.84 6.63 22.43
C PRO A 55 13.68 6.89 23.40
N PRO A 56 13.41 5.99 24.37
CA PRO A 56 12.31 6.17 25.33
C PRO A 56 12.41 7.47 26.15
N SER A 57 13.63 7.94 26.43
CA SER A 57 13.88 9.20 27.13
C SER A 57 13.41 10.42 26.33
N VAL A 58 13.61 10.41 25.01
CA VAL A 58 13.13 11.46 24.10
C VAL A 58 11.60 11.41 24.01
N MET A 59 11.03 10.21 23.93
CA MET A 59 9.59 10.03 23.85
C MET A 59 8.87 10.53 25.11
N LEU A 60 9.39 10.20 26.30
CA LEU A 60 8.89 10.70 27.58
C LEU A 60 8.97 12.23 27.68
N ALA A 61 10.06 12.81 27.16
CA ALA A 61 10.25 14.25 27.21
C ALA A 61 9.37 15.02 26.20
N ILE A 62 9.07 14.42 25.04
CA ILE A 62 8.05 14.93 24.12
C ILE A 62 6.67 14.89 24.80
N PHE A 63 6.32 13.79 25.47
CA PHE A 63 5.04 13.66 26.17
C PHE A 63 4.92 14.56 27.40
N SER A 64 6.03 14.89 28.08
CA SER A 64 6.05 15.84 29.20
C SER A 64 6.06 17.31 28.74
N GLY A 65 6.16 17.57 27.43
CA GLY A 65 6.17 18.91 26.87
C GLY A 65 7.48 19.67 27.09
N GLU A 66 8.60 18.97 27.25
CA GLU A 66 9.90 19.57 27.56
C GLU A 66 10.67 19.94 26.28
N PRO A 67 10.80 21.24 25.93
CA PRO A 67 11.30 21.67 24.61
C PRO A 67 12.80 21.38 24.41
N THR A 68 13.57 21.27 25.50
CA THR A 68 15.02 21.04 25.50
C THR A 68 15.41 19.62 25.16
N ALA A 69 14.48 18.66 25.24
CA ALA A 69 14.73 17.27 24.91
C ALA A 69 14.65 16.97 23.41
N VAL A 70 14.01 17.85 22.63
CA VAL A 70 14.01 17.78 21.16
C VAL A 70 15.28 18.45 20.64
N ASN A 71 16.41 17.78 20.86
CA ASN A 71 17.70 18.23 20.34
C ASN A 71 17.97 17.67 18.92
N ALA A 72 19.07 18.10 18.30
CA ALA A 72 19.45 17.65 16.95
C ALA A 72 19.58 16.12 16.83
N GLN A 73 19.96 15.43 17.91
CA GLN A 73 20.08 13.98 17.94
C GLN A 73 18.71 13.29 17.97
N ALA A 74 17.77 13.79 18.77
CA ALA A 74 16.38 13.31 18.78
C ALA A 74 15.72 13.45 17.40
N LEU A 75 15.93 14.59 16.73
CA LEU A 75 15.46 14.81 15.37
C LEU A 75 16.09 13.84 14.36
N SER A 76 17.39 13.57 14.49
CA SER A 76 18.09 12.60 13.63
C SER A 76 17.52 11.18 13.76
N HIS A 77 17.25 10.72 14.98
CA HIS A 77 16.62 9.41 15.21
C HIS A 77 15.20 9.31 14.64
N PHE A 78 14.43 10.39 14.73
CA PHE A 78 13.09 10.47 14.13
C PHE A 78 13.14 10.43 12.60
N ILE A 79 14.00 11.24 11.98
CA ILE A 79 14.18 11.25 10.52
C ILE A 79 14.63 9.88 10.02
N HIS A 80 15.56 9.23 10.73
CA HIS A 80 16.01 7.90 10.37
C HIS A 80 14.86 6.87 10.42
N GLY A 81 13.95 6.97 11.41
CA GLY A 81 12.74 6.15 11.46
C GLY A 81 11.80 6.37 10.28
N LEU A 82 11.64 7.62 9.84
CA LEU A 82 10.87 7.96 8.64
C LEU A 82 11.53 7.42 7.36
N ASP A 83 12.85 7.53 7.22
CA ASP A 83 13.59 7.01 6.07
C ASP A 83 13.44 5.49 5.97
N LEU A 84 13.53 4.77 7.10
CA LEU A 84 13.29 3.32 7.14
C LEU A 84 11.84 2.98 6.75
N ALA A 85 10.86 3.74 7.24
CA ALA A 85 9.46 3.53 6.90
C ALA A 85 9.18 3.76 5.41
N PHE A 86 9.66 4.87 4.84
CA PHE A 86 9.51 5.14 3.41
C PHE A 86 10.30 4.15 2.55
N GLY A 87 11.50 3.75 2.97
CA GLY A 87 12.29 2.72 2.29
C GLY A 87 11.58 1.37 2.24
N PHE A 88 11.02 0.94 3.37
CA PHE A 88 10.23 -0.30 3.45
C PHE A 88 8.99 -0.25 2.55
N MET A 89 8.25 0.86 2.59
CA MET A 89 7.08 1.04 1.72
C MET A 89 7.44 1.12 0.24
N ALA A 90 8.55 1.77 -0.10
CA ALA A 90 9.05 1.83 -1.47
C ALA A 90 9.42 0.44 -1.98
N LEU A 91 10.07 -0.39 -1.16
CA LEU A 91 10.39 -1.77 -1.50
C LEU A 91 9.11 -2.60 -1.72
N MET A 92 8.11 -2.47 -0.85
CA MET A 92 6.80 -3.11 -1.02
C MET A 92 6.09 -2.65 -2.28
N ALA A 93 6.16 -1.36 -2.62
CA ALA A 93 5.58 -0.79 -3.83
C ALA A 93 6.27 -1.32 -5.09
N VAL A 94 7.60 -1.42 -5.08
CA VAL A 94 8.39 -2.03 -6.17
C VAL A 94 8.04 -3.51 -6.32
N ALA A 95 7.99 -4.28 -5.23
CA ALA A 95 7.59 -5.68 -5.26
C ALA A 95 6.17 -5.84 -5.84
N SER A 96 5.24 -4.99 -5.43
CA SER A 96 3.86 -4.97 -5.95
C SER A 96 3.82 -4.62 -7.43
N ALA A 97 4.62 -3.65 -7.87
CA ALA A 97 4.73 -3.26 -9.28
C ALA A 97 5.30 -4.40 -10.13
N VAL A 98 6.31 -5.13 -9.65
CA VAL A 98 6.88 -6.31 -10.32
C VAL A 98 5.83 -7.41 -10.44
N LEU A 99 5.14 -7.76 -9.34
CA LEU A 99 4.06 -8.75 -9.38
C LEU A 99 2.93 -8.33 -10.34
N SER A 100 2.60 -7.03 -10.37
CA SER A 100 1.61 -6.49 -11.29
C SER A 100 2.07 -6.59 -12.74
N ALA A 101 3.35 -6.34 -13.03
CA ALA A 101 3.90 -6.44 -14.38
C ALA A 101 3.89 -7.89 -14.89
N LEU A 102 4.21 -8.87 -14.02
CA LEU A 102 4.23 -10.29 -14.37
C LEU A 102 2.85 -10.86 -14.74
N ARG A 103 1.75 -10.27 -14.23
CA ARG A 103 0.37 -10.69 -14.55
C ARG A 103 -0.12 -10.32 -15.96
N GLY A 104 0.61 -9.50 -16.72
CA GLY A 104 0.15 -8.81 -17.94
C GLY A 104 -0.18 -9.64 -19.19
N GLN A 105 -0.33 -10.97 -19.13
CA GLN A 105 -0.54 -11.81 -20.33
C GLN A 105 -1.94 -12.41 -20.51
N GLU A 106 -2.79 -12.45 -19.47
CA GLU A 106 -4.08 -13.16 -19.56
C GLU A 106 -5.21 -12.32 -20.18
N SER A 107 -5.21 -10.99 -19.98
CA SER A 107 -6.28 -10.10 -20.46
C SER A 107 -6.33 -9.95 -21.99
N LYS A 108 -5.16 -10.07 -22.67
CA LYS A 108 -5.12 -10.00 -24.14
C LYS A 108 -5.75 -11.22 -24.82
N ARG A 109 -5.77 -12.39 -24.19
CA ARG A 109 -6.38 -13.62 -24.77
C ARG A 109 -7.90 -13.61 -24.75
N ALA A 110 -8.52 -13.08 -23.69
CA ALA A 110 -9.98 -13.08 -23.53
C ALA A 110 -10.69 -12.16 -24.55
N VAL A 111 -10.10 -11.02 -24.90
CA VAL A 111 -10.69 -10.08 -25.89
C VAL A 111 -10.61 -10.64 -27.32
N THR A 112 -9.51 -11.32 -27.67
CA THR A 112 -9.34 -11.94 -29.00
C THR A 112 -10.28 -13.15 -29.18
N GLN A 113 -10.57 -13.89 -28.11
CA GLN A 113 -11.43 -15.09 -28.20
C GLN A 113 -12.92 -14.73 -28.37
N THR A 114 -13.42 -13.68 -27.70
CA THR A 114 -14.80 -13.22 -27.88
C THR A 114 -15.06 -12.64 -29.28
N GLN A 115 -14.07 -11.98 -29.90
CA GLN A 115 -14.19 -11.49 -31.29
C GLN A 115 -14.07 -12.59 -32.35
N ALA A 116 -13.43 -13.72 -32.04
CA ALA A 116 -13.33 -14.87 -32.94
C ALA A 116 -14.60 -15.75 -32.93
N VAL A 117 -15.37 -15.75 -31.84
CA VAL A 117 -16.63 -16.51 -31.72
C VAL A 117 -17.82 -15.73 -32.30
N SER A 118 -17.71 -14.41 -32.48
CA SER A 118 -18.75 -13.56 -33.10
C SER A 118 -18.57 -13.32 -34.60
N ARG A 119 -17.76 -14.14 -35.28
CA ARG A 119 -17.60 -14.17 -36.75
C ARG A 119 -17.91 -15.57 -37.24
#